data_AF-A0A510KK56-F1
#
_entry.id   AF-A0A510KK56-F1
#
_cell.length_a   1.000
_cell.length_b   1.000
_cell.length_c   1.000
_cell.angle_alpha   90.00
_cell.angle_beta   90.00
_cell.angle_gamma   90.00
#
_symmetry.space_group_name_H-M   'P 1'
#
loop_
_entity.id
_entity.type
_entity.pdbx_description
1 polymer ?
#
loop_
_entity_poly.entity_id
_entity_poly.type
_entity_poly.pdbx_seq_one_letter_code
_entity_poly.pdbx_strand_id
1 'polypeptide(L)'
;MISDRRIFKKTGALLLGLTYSIISFGSESIREVASASENIESINTPKPEPKIVASTRTNVSNSQLEKLIKDQYNNKSIDLNVNTSLKNMRDSGSYERPNINTYTANRKTQQGTPDMRLSKEQLLAVAERIFQNETGGVRNNLVDWNDGENFPSLGIGHFTWFKASGGRRGFGDSLPDMVAYYRQQGIQLPKLLSEFRYSPWSSKSELMAKKANGDKDIQELIAFFDNTRDVQVMFIYERLKGSLDKMLEASSNKENLRNQFDRMVNTPNGLYALIDYVNFKGEGLKGVSSYNNIAWGLRQVLENMKGTAVGQSALVEFSNSAKDVLARRVRNAPRNERRWLQGWYNRVDTYKTFEIGRAY
;
A
#
# COMPACT_ATOMS: atom_id res chain seq x y z
N MET A 1 10.96 7.21 0.80
CA MET A 1 9.47 7.28 0.74
C MET A 1 9.06 6.78 -0.63
N ILE A 2 8.02 5.96 -0.69
CA ILE A 2 7.74 5.02 -1.79
C ILE A 2 6.69 5.58 -2.77
N SER A 3 6.77 5.10 -4.02
CA SER A 3 6.06 5.59 -5.22
C SER A 3 4.53 5.69 -5.05
N ASP A 4 3.93 6.76 -5.59
CA ASP A 4 2.48 7.01 -5.55
C ASP A 4 1.73 6.31 -6.71
N ARG A 5 1.29 5.05 -6.54
CA ARG A 5 0.58 4.31 -7.60
C ARG A 5 -0.88 4.73 -7.85
N ARG A 6 -1.30 4.52 -9.11
CA ARG A 6 -2.71 4.33 -9.56
C ARG A 6 -3.18 2.91 -9.19
N ILE A 7 -4.31 2.79 -8.49
CA ILE A 7 -5.03 1.52 -8.36
C ILE A 7 -6.25 1.56 -9.28
N PHE A 8 -6.16 0.97 -10.47
CA PHE A 8 -7.31 0.65 -11.30
C PHE A 8 -7.20 -0.78 -11.82
N LYS A 9 -8.18 -1.61 -11.43
CA LYS A 9 -8.47 -2.90 -12.08
C LYS A 9 -9.01 -2.61 -13.49
N LYS A 10 -8.39 -3.19 -14.52
CA LYS A 10 -9.11 -3.56 -15.74
C LYS A 10 -9.38 -5.06 -15.66
N THR A 11 -10.56 -5.42 -15.20
CA THR A 11 -11.15 -6.73 -15.54
C THR A 11 -11.53 -6.65 -17.01
N GLY A 12 -10.64 -7.07 -17.90
CA GLY A 12 -10.96 -7.32 -19.30
C GLY A 12 -11.73 -8.63 -19.39
N ALA A 13 -13.05 -8.56 -19.47
CA ALA A 13 -13.84 -9.69 -19.94
C ALA A 13 -13.61 -9.78 -21.46
N LEU A 14 -12.98 -10.88 -21.89
CA LEU A 14 -12.82 -11.23 -23.29
C LEU A 14 -14.19 -11.72 -23.78
N LEU A 15 -14.97 -10.86 -24.46
CA LEU A 15 -16.09 -11.33 -25.27
C LEU A 15 -15.59 -11.53 -26.70
N LEU A 16 -15.58 -12.80 -27.11
CA LEU A 16 -15.39 -13.26 -28.47
C LEU A 16 -16.45 -12.67 -29.41
N GLY A 17 -15.99 -12.19 -30.56
CA GLY A 17 -16.70 -12.28 -31.84
C GLY A 17 -17.77 -11.23 -32.13
N LEU A 18 -17.44 -10.26 -32.99
CA LEU A 18 -18.07 -10.10 -34.31
C LEU A 18 -17.46 -8.89 -35.02
N THR A 19 -16.83 -9.19 -36.15
CA THR A 19 -16.31 -8.24 -37.12
C THR A 19 -17.45 -7.44 -37.77
N TYR A 20 -17.33 -6.11 -37.82
CA TYR A 20 -17.84 -5.32 -38.94
C TYR A 20 -16.94 -4.11 -39.17
N SER A 21 -16.34 -4.07 -40.36
CA SER A 21 -15.63 -2.93 -40.91
C SER A 21 -16.64 -1.90 -41.41
N ILE A 22 -16.49 -0.63 -41.03
CA ILE A 22 -16.89 0.51 -41.87
C ILE A 22 -15.82 1.60 -41.73
N ILE A 23 -15.22 1.95 -42.86
CA ILE A 23 -14.36 3.11 -43.10
C ILE A 23 -15.29 4.28 -43.46
N SER A 24 -15.09 5.48 -42.89
CA SER A 24 -15.20 6.73 -43.67
C SER A 24 -14.58 7.93 -42.94
N PHE A 25 -14.10 8.85 -43.77
CA PHE A 25 -13.26 10.03 -43.57
C PHE A 25 -13.99 11.28 -43.08
N GLY A 26 -13.21 12.21 -42.45
CA GLY A 26 -13.31 13.69 -42.53
C GLY A 26 -14.62 14.33 -42.03
N SER A 27 -14.76 15.61 -41.73
CA SER A 27 -13.92 16.80 -41.51
C SER A 27 -14.91 17.95 -41.21
N GLU A 28 -14.48 18.91 -40.41
CA GLU A 28 -14.99 20.30 -40.32
C GLU A 28 -16.36 20.65 -39.69
N SER A 29 -16.23 21.36 -38.56
CA SER A 29 -16.92 22.57 -38.10
C SER A 29 -18.05 23.20 -38.93
N ILE A 30 -19.18 23.53 -38.27
CA ILE A 30 -19.92 24.80 -38.42
C ILE A 30 -20.49 25.25 -37.06
N ARG A 31 -20.48 26.57 -36.85
CA ARG A 31 -20.91 27.38 -35.69
C ARG A 31 -22.42 27.66 -35.67
N GLU A 32 -22.91 28.03 -34.47
CA GLU A 32 -24.04 28.93 -34.13
C GLU A 32 -25.44 28.59 -34.71
N VAL A 33 -26.54 28.66 -33.96
CA VAL A 33 -27.28 29.90 -33.63
C VAL A 33 -28.17 29.70 -32.39
N ALA A 34 -28.38 30.79 -31.65
CA ALA A 34 -29.16 30.94 -30.42
C ALA A 34 -30.67 31.18 -30.61
N SER A 35 -31.37 31.31 -29.47
CA SER A 35 -32.72 31.88 -29.23
C SER A 35 -33.91 30.97 -29.60
N ALA A 36 -35.07 30.96 -28.92
CA ALA A 36 -35.57 31.50 -27.65
C ALA A 36 -36.95 30.84 -27.36
N SER A 37 -37.38 30.87 -26.08
CA SER A 37 -38.75 30.96 -25.50
C SER A 37 -39.99 30.71 -26.41
N GLU A 38 -41.05 29.97 -26.06
CA GLU A 38 -41.95 30.12 -24.90
C GLU A 38 -42.91 28.90 -24.75
N ASN A 39 -43.28 28.65 -23.48
CA ASN A 39 -44.54 28.16 -22.91
C ASN A 39 -45.59 27.46 -23.80
N ILE A 40 -45.88 26.19 -23.45
CA ILE A 40 -47.24 25.63 -23.52
C ILE A 40 -47.57 24.98 -22.18
N GLU A 41 -48.53 25.57 -21.50
CA GLU A 41 -49.24 25.04 -20.34
C GLU A 41 -50.33 24.07 -20.85
N SER A 42 -50.38 22.82 -20.37
CA SER A 42 -51.66 22.11 -20.15
C SER A 42 -51.50 20.70 -19.57
N ILE A 43 -52.29 20.48 -18.52
CA ILE A 43 -52.98 19.24 -18.13
C ILE A 43 -52.18 18.21 -17.32
N ASN A 44 -52.42 18.32 -16.02
CA ASN A 44 -52.20 17.34 -14.97
C ASN A 44 -53.11 16.11 -15.17
N THR A 45 -52.53 14.93 -15.37
CA THR A 45 -53.15 13.65 -15.01
C THR A 45 -52.10 12.75 -14.33
N PRO A 46 -52.42 12.11 -13.20
CA PRO A 46 -51.41 11.45 -12.37
C PRO A 46 -51.03 10.08 -12.95
N LYS A 47 -49.73 9.92 -13.21
CA LYS A 47 -49.12 8.64 -13.60
C LYS A 47 -48.93 7.77 -12.34
N PRO A 48 -49.35 6.50 -12.33
CA PRO A 48 -49.24 5.66 -11.13
C PRO A 48 -47.77 5.31 -10.85
N GLU A 49 -47.37 5.53 -9.60
CA GLU A 49 -46.10 5.09 -9.03
C GLU A 49 -45.95 3.56 -9.14
N PRO A 50 -44.77 3.04 -9.54
CA PRO A 50 -44.49 1.63 -9.36
C PRO A 50 -44.37 1.34 -7.85
N LYS A 51 -45.35 0.59 -7.33
CA LYS A 51 -45.34 0.04 -5.97
C LYS A 51 -44.02 -0.67 -5.71
N ILE A 52 -43.30 -0.18 -4.70
CA ILE A 52 -42.19 -0.86 -4.05
C ILE A 52 -42.76 -2.12 -3.40
N VAL A 53 -42.54 -3.28 -4.03
CA VAL A 53 -42.69 -4.56 -3.36
C VAL A 53 -41.43 -4.77 -2.53
N ALA A 54 -41.58 -4.66 -1.20
CA ALA A 54 -40.54 -4.99 -0.24
C ALA A 54 -40.13 -6.47 -0.42
N SER A 55 -39.02 -6.71 -1.12
CA SER A 55 -38.32 -7.99 -1.04
C SER A 55 -37.57 -8.02 0.28
N THR A 56 -38.16 -8.69 1.26
CA THR A 56 -37.45 -9.23 2.43
C THR A 56 -36.34 -10.17 1.96
N ARG A 57 -35.12 -9.64 1.78
CA ARG A 57 -33.88 -10.42 1.77
C ARG A 57 -33.06 -10.06 3.02
N THR A 58 -33.45 -10.74 4.09
CA THR A 58 -32.57 -11.38 5.08
C THR A 58 -31.38 -10.58 5.66
N ASN A 59 -31.60 -10.10 6.89
CA ASN A 59 -30.63 -9.77 7.95
C ASN A 59 -29.73 -10.96 8.39
N VAL A 60 -29.26 -11.80 7.46
CA VAL A 60 -28.51 -13.04 7.78
C VAL A 60 -26.98 -12.83 7.69
N SER A 61 -26.48 -11.87 6.91
CA SER A 61 -25.03 -11.65 6.78
C SER A 61 -24.39 -10.95 7.98
N ASN A 62 -25.10 -10.02 8.62
CA ASN A 62 -24.59 -9.30 9.79
C ASN A 62 -24.50 -10.19 11.03
N SER A 63 -25.42 -11.14 11.20
CA SER A 63 -25.41 -12.06 12.36
C SER A 63 -24.31 -13.11 12.24
N GLN A 64 -23.96 -13.56 11.02
CA GLN A 64 -22.82 -14.44 10.79
C GLN A 64 -21.48 -13.71 10.99
N LEU A 65 -21.38 -12.45 10.56
CA LEU A 65 -20.20 -11.61 10.77
C LEU A 65 -19.99 -11.31 12.27
N GLU A 66 -21.04 -10.95 12.99
CA GLU A 66 -21.01 -10.72 14.44
C GLU A 66 -20.67 -12.00 15.23
N LYS A 67 -21.10 -13.17 14.73
CA LYS A 67 -20.77 -14.46 15.33
C LYS A 67 -19.31 -14.83 15.08
N LEU A 68 -18.79 -14.64 13.87
CA LEU A 68 -17.37 -14.83 13.55
C LEU A 68 -16.46 -13.87 14.34
N ILE A 69 -16.91 -12.63 14.55
CA ILE A 69 -16.25 -11.64 15.41
C ILE A 69 -16.27 -12.13 16.87
N LYS A 70 -17.42 -12.52 17.43
CA LYS A 70 -17.50 -13.07 18.80
C LYS A 70 -16.65 -14.32 19.01
N ASP A 71 -16.61 -15.21 18.03
CA ASP A 71 -15.84 -16.46 18.09
C ASP A 71 -14.32 -16.20 18.05
N GLN A 72 -13.87 -15.14 17.36
CA GLN A 72 -12.48 -14.69 17.34
C GLN A 72 -12.02 -14.06 18.67
N TYR A 73 -12.91 -13.38 19.41
CA TYR A 73 -12.56 -12.68 20.66
C TYR A 73 -12.78 -13.51 21.94
N ASN A 74 -13.52 -14.63 21.89
CA ASN A 74 -13.85 -15.44 23.06
C ASN A 74 -12.94 -16.66 23.28
N ASN A 75 -12.18 -17.10 22.29
CA ASN A 75 -11.43 -18.36 22.39
C ASN A 75 -9.94 -18.09 22.61
N LYS A 76 -9.51 -18.10 23.88
CA LYS A 76 -8.10 -18.38 24.22
C LYS A 76 -7.80 -19.77 23.68
N SER A 77 -6.71 -19.89 22.91
CA SER A 77 -6.30 -21.05 22.10
C SER A 77 -7.12 -21.27 20.84
N ILE A 78 -6.78 -20.53 19.79
CA ILE A 78 -7.11 -20.92 18.43
C ILE A 78 -5.79 -21.24 17.70
N ASP A 79 -5.54 -22.53 17.56
CA ASP A 79 -4.60 -23.11 16.61
C ASP A 79 -5.30 -23.17 15.25
N LEU A 80 -5.06 -22.17 14.37
CA LEU A 80 -5.66 -22.09 13.04
C LEU A 80 -4.60 -22.28 11.96
N ASN A 81 -4.47 -23.53 11.55
CA ASN A 81 -4.01 -24.02 10.25
C ASN A 81 -3.15 -23.06 9.39
N VAL A 82 -1.86 -23.13 9.72
CA VAL A 82 -0.67 -22.62 9.01
C VAL A 82 -0.53 -23.13 7.55
N ASN A 83 -1.41 -24.03 7.08
CA ASN A 83 -1.26 -24.71 5.78
C ASN A 83 -1.76 -23.91 4.56
N THR A 84 -2.63 -22.91 4.69
CA THR A 84 -3.29 -22.30 3.52
C THR A 84 -2.46 -21.17 2.89
N SER A 85 -1.82 -20.29 3.69
CA SER A 85 -0.91 -19.26 3.15
C SER A 85 0.33 -19.84 2.47
N LEU A 86 0.86 -20.95 2.98
CA LEU A 86 1.98 -21.68 2.37
C LEU A 86 1.59 -22.34 1.04
N LYS A 87 0.30 -22.68 0.85
CA LYS A 87 -0.21 -23.29 -0.39
C LYS A 87 -0.25 -22.29 -1.53
N ASN A 88 -0.70 -21.06 -1.28
CA ASN A 88 -0.71 -19.99 -2.29
C ASN A 88 0.72 -19.55 -2.70
N MET A 89 1.68 -19.61 -1.76
CA MET A 89 3.10 -19.40 -2.08
C MET A 89 3.67 -20.55 -2.94
N ARG A 90 3.27 -21.81 -2.68
CA ARG A 90 3.67 -22.99 -3.48
C ARG A 90 3.06 -23.01 -4.89
N ASP A 91 1.79 -22.66 -5.04
CA ASP A 91 1.09 -22.70 -6.34
C ASP A 91 1.56 -21.59 -7.31
N SER A 92 2.25 -20.56 -6.79
CA SER A 92 2.97 -19.56 -7.61
C SER A 92 4.38 -19.98 -8.04
N GLY A 93 4.81 -21.20 -7.71
CA GLY A 93 6.10 -21.78 -8.10
C GLY A 93 7.33 -21.12 -7.45
N SER A 94 7.17 -20.39 -6.35
CA SER A 94 8.19 -19.45 -5.82
C SER A 94 8.82 -19.87 -4.48
N TYR A 95 8.57 -21.08 -3.96
CA TYR A 95 9.08 -21.43 -2.63
C TYR A 95 9.49 -22.90 -2.45
N GLU A 96 10.80 -23.13 -2.35
CA GLU A 96 11.37 -24.24 -1.58
C GLU A 96 11.77 -23.75 -0.18
N ARG A 97 11.41 -24.53 0.84
CA ARG A 97 11.53 -24.17 2.27
C ARG A 97 13.01 -24.20 2.71
N PRO A 98 13.63 -23.08 3.12
CA PRO A 98 14.95 -23.13 3.72
C PRO A 98 14.88 -23.72 5.13
N ASN A 99 15.93 -24.45 5.50
CA ASN A 99 16.00 -25.27 6.70
C ASN A 99 15.86 -24.46 8.00
N ILE A 100 15.18 -25.06 8.98
CA ILE A 100 14.77 -24.44 10.25
C ILE A 100 16.00 -24.04 11.06
N ASN A 101 16.17 -22.74 11.33
CA ASN A 101 16.68 -22.22 12.59
C ASN A 101 16.25 -20.75 12.75
N THR A 102 15.87 -20.42 13.97
CA THR A 102 15.30 -19.17 14.45
C THR A 102 16.15 -17.94 14.10
N TYR A 103 15.54 -16.96 13.39
CA TYR A 103 16.11 -15.62 13.29
C TYR A 103 15.97 -14.93 14.65
N THR A 104 17.02 -14.99 15.46
CA THR A 104 17.07 -14.28 16.73
C THR A 104 17.55 -12.86 16.45
N ALA A 105 16.63 -11.91 16.34
CA ALA A 105 16.98 -10.49 16.40
C ALA A 105 17.65 -10.24 17.77
N ASN A 106 18.90 -9.80 17.77
CA ASN A 106 19.67 -9.49 18.97
C ASN A 106 18.87 -8.56 19.91
N ARG A 107 18.52 -9.08 21.09
CA ARG A 107 17.84 -8.35 22.16
C ARG A 107 18.80 -7.35 22.80
N LYS A 108 18.71 -6.09 22.40
CA LYS A 108 18.84 -4.96 23.34
C LYS A 108 17.56 -4.14 23.24
N THR A 109 16.62 -4.43 24.13
CA THR A 109 15.45 -3.58 24.37
C THR A 109 15.93 -2.23 24.91
N GLN A 110 15.76 -1.18 24.12
CA GLN A 110 15.79 0.19 24.64
C GLN A 110 14.53 0.39 25.48
N GLN A 111 14.67 0.91 26.70
CA GLN A 111 13.55 1.21 27.59
C GLN A 111 12.61 2.22 26.93
N GLY A 112 11.34 1.83 26.68
CA GLY A 112 10.28 2.77 26.29
C GLY A 112 9.55 2.48 24.97
N THR A 113 9.99 1.50 24.16
CA THR A 113 9.23 1.04 22.98
C THR A 113 8.33 -0.14 23.36
N PRO A 114 7.03 -0.13 23.01
CA PRO A 114 6.16 -1.29 23.15
C PRO A 114 6.80 -2.53 22.51
N ASP A 115 6.54 -3.68 23.11
CA ASP A 115 7.04 -4.95 22.61
C ASP A 115 6.30 -5.34 21.32
N MET A 116 6.74 -4.77 20.21
CA MET A 116 6.27 -5.09 18.88
C MET A 116 6.75 -6.51 18.54
N ARG A 117 6.03 -7.55 18.98
CA ARG A 117 6.35 -8.93 18.64
C ARG A 117 5.45 -9.42 17.53
N LEU A 118 6.02 -9.60 16.34
CA LEU A 118 5.40 -10.38 15.27
C LEU A 118 6.07 -11.75 15.19
N SER A 119 5.25 -12.80 15.04
CA SER A 119 5.76 -14.08 14.59
C SER A 119 6.22 -13.98 13.13
N LYS A 120 7.04 -14.92 12.67
CA LYS A 120 7.50 -14.98 11.28
C LYS A 120 6.33 -15.04 10.31
N GLU A 121 5.29 -15.80 10.66
CA GLU A 121 4.08 -15.99 9.87
C GLU A 121 3.29 -14.68 9.73
N GLN A 122 3.16 -13.92 10.82
CA GLN A 122 2.49 -12.62 10.78
C GLN A 122 3.28 -11.62 9.92
N LEU A 123 4.61 -11.63 10.04
CA LEU A 123 5.48 -10.80 9.23
C LEU A 123 5.38 -11.13 7.74
N LEU A 124 5.31 -12.42 7.38
CA LEU A 124 5.08 -12.88 6.01
C LEU A 124 3.71 -12.48 5.47
N ALA A 125 2.66 -12.55 6.30
CA ALA A 125 1.33 -12.07 5.90
C ALA A 125 1.34 -10.55 5.61
N VAL A 126 2.09 -9.77 6.39
CA VAL A 126 2.34 -8.35 6.13
C VAL A 126 3.12 -8.16 4.82
N ALA A 127 4.16 -8.96 4.58
CA ALA A 127 4.94 -8.91 3.35
C ALA A 127 4.07 -9.14 2.10
N GLU A 128 3.22 -10.16 2.15
CA GLU A 128 2.28 -10.45 1.06
C GLU A 128 1.31 -9.28 0.87
N ARG A 129 0.83 -8.67 1.95
CA ARG A 129 -0.09 -7.53 1.82
C ARG A 129 0.59 -6.30 1.23
N ILE A 130 1.83 -6.02 1.62
CA ILE A 130 2.65 -4.95 1.02
C ILE A 130 2.90 -5.26 -0.46
N PHE A 131 3.27 -6.50 -0.80
CA PHE A 131 3.42 -6.94 -2.19
C PHE A 131 2.15 -6.69 -3.01
N GLN A 132 0.97 -7.06 -2.49
CA GLN A 132 -0.31 -6.80 -3.15
C GLN A 132 -0.57 -5.30 -3.34
N ASN A 133 -0.34 -4.50 -2.30
CA ASN A 133 -0.56 -3.05 -2.35
C ASN A 133 0.36 -2.35 -3.35
N GLU A 134 1.62 -2.75 -3.43
CA GLU A 134 2.65 -2.04 -4.20
C GLU A 134 2.75 -2.54 -5.65
N THR A 135 2.62 -3.86 -5.86
CA THR A 135 2.82 -4.49 -7.17
C THR A 135 1.52 -4.93 -7.85
N GLY A 136 0.39 -4.91 -7.12
CA GLY A 136 -0.86 -5.53 -7.53
C GLY A 136 -0.84 -7.06 -7.46
N GLY A 137 0.10 -7.64 -6.70
CA GLY A 137 0.29 -9.09 -6.61
C GLY A 137 1.08 -9.68 -7.79
N VAL A 138 1.72 -8.84 -8.60
CA VAL A 138 2.40 -9.27 -9.83
C VAL A 138 3.90 -9.27 -9.61
N ARG A 139 4.51 -10.47 -9.60
CA ARG A 139 5.96 -10.65 -9.38
C ARG A 139 6.81 -9.79 -10.33
N ASN A 140 6.40 -9.69 -11.59
CA ASN A 140 7.13 -8.91 -12.57
C ASN A 140 7.21 -7.42 -12.18
N ASN A 141 6.27 -6.90 -11.40
CA ASN A 141 6.26 -5.51 -10.94
C ASN A 141 7.18 -5.25 -9.73
N LEU A 142 7.90 -6.26 -9.23
CA LEU A 142 8.97 -6.07 -8.24
C LEU A 142 10.15 -5.26 -8.78
N VAL A 143 10.25 -5.09 -10.10
CA VAL A 143 11.16 -4.12 -10.73
C VAL A 143 10.32 -3.34 -11.73
N ASP A 144 9.93 -2.12 -11.39
CA ASP A 144 9.04 -1.31 -12.22
C ASP A 144 9.45 0.17 -12.22
N TRP A 145 8.91 0.94 -13.16
CA TRP A 145 9.14 2.37 -13.28
C TRP A 145 7.86 3.05 -13.76
N ASN A 146 7.22 3.83 -12.88
CA ASN A 146 5.93 4.43 -13.21
C ASN A 146 6.06 5.64 -14.14
N ASP A 147 4.98 5.93 -14.85
CA ASP A 147 4.89 7.14 -15.68
C ASP A 147 4.99 8.40 -14.83
N GLY A 148 5.85 9.33 -15.25
CA GLY A 148 6.05 10.60 -14.56
C GLY A 148 7.06 10.54 -13.40
N GLU A 149 7.62 9.38 -13.09
CA GLU A 149 8.72 9.22 -12.14
C GLU A 149 10.07 9.26 -12.85
N ASN A 150 11.10 9.75 -12.15
CA ASN A 150 12.47 9.81 -12.66
C ASN A 150 13.38 8.70 -12.09
N PHE A 151 12.78 7.70 -11.44
CA PHE A 151 13.43 6.55 -10.81
C PHE A 151 12.56 5.28 -11.01
N PRO A 152 13.17 4.10 -11.12
CA PRO A 152 12.48 2.84 -10.86
C PRO A 152 12.23 2.63 -9.35
N SER A 153 11.27 1.76 -9.07
CA SER A 153 10.95 1.25 -7.73
C SER A 153 11.11 -0.27 -7.71
N LEU A 154 11.71 -0.80 -6.65
CA LEU A 154 12.14 -2.19 -6.57
C LEU A 154 11.70 -2.90 -5.29
N GLY A 155 11.48 -4.21 -5.37
CA GLY A 155 11.07 -5.05 -4.26
C GLY A 155 9.63 -4.82 -3.80
N ILE A 156 9.21 -5.57 -2.78
CA ILE A 156 7.88 -5.41 -2.18
C ILE A 156 7.75 -4.06 -1.51
N GLY A 157 8.85 -3.51 -0.98
CA GLY A 157 8.88 -2.17 -0.43
C GLY A 157 8.79 -1.08 -1.49
N HIS A 158 8.84 -1.39 -2.79
CA HIS A 158 8.92 -0.40 -3.87
C HIS A 158 10.00 0.67 -3.60
N PHE A 159 11.17 0.19 -3.16
CA PHE A 159 12.30 1.03 -2.82
C PHE A 159 12.74 1.84 -4.03
N THR A 160 12.77 3.16 -3.90
CA THR A 160 13.18 4.06 -4.97
C THR A 160 14.66 3.89 -5.24
N TRP A 161 15.06 3.89 -6.52
CA TRP A 161 16.46 3.84 -6.94
C TRP A 161 16.79 4.96 -7.91
N PHE A 162 17.35 6.06 -7.41
CA PHE A 162 17.62 7.21 -8.27
C PHE A 162 18.84 7.01 -9.18
N LYS A 163 18.83 7.66 -10.34
CA LYS A 163 20.01 7.85 -11.18
C LYS A 163 21.01 8.78 -10.48
N ALA A 164 22.29 8.71 -10.83
CA ALA A 164 23.33 9.57 -10.24
C ALA A 164 23.03 11.08 -10.43
N SER A 165 22.45 11.45 -11.57
CA SER A 165 22.01 12.82 -11.87
C SER A 165 20.65 13.20 -11.23
N GLY A 166 20.01 12.26 -10.53
CA GLY A 166 18.65 12.37 -10.00
C GLY A 166 18.59 12.31 -8.48
N GLY A 167 17.61 13.01 -7.92
CA GLY A 167 17.31 13.04 -6.49
C GLY A 167 16.70 14.39 -6.15
N ARG A 168 15.41 14.43 -5.76
CA ARG A 168 14.80 15.68 -5.31
C ARG A 168 15.25 15.95 -3.88
N ARG A 169 15.63 17.20 -3.56
CA ARG A 169 15.77 17.64 -2.16
C ARG A 169 14.46 17.31 -1.42
N GLY A 170 14.57 16.50 -0.35
CA GLY A 170 13.43 16.08 0.49
C GLY A 170 12.80 14.72 0.15
N PHE A 171 13.25 14.01 -0.90
CA PHE A 171 12.80 12.65 -1.23
C PHE A 171 14.01 11.71 -1.37
N GLY A 172 14.27 10.93 -0.32
CA GLY A 172 15.42 10.03 -0.24
C GLY A 172 15.28 8.76 -1.08
N ASP A 173 16.42 8.31 -1.60
CA ASP A 173 16.68 7.03 -2.26
C ASP A 173 16.61 5.90 -1.23
N SER A 174 15.56 5.06 -1.25
CA SER A 174 15.37 4.04 -0.20
C SER A 174 15.97 2.67 -0.54
N LEU A 175 16.25 2.39 -1.81
CA LEU A 175 16.93 1.15 -2.19
C LEU A 175 18.32 1.00 -1.57
N PRO A 176 19.21 2.01 -1.57
CA PRO A 176 20.51 1.88 -0.92
C PRO A 176 20.45 1.52 0.56
N ASP A 177 19.45 1.99 1.31
CA ASP A 177 19.27 1.60 2.71
C ASP A 177 18.91 0.11 2.81
N MET A 178 18.05 -0.38 1.91
CA MET A 178 17.71 -1.80 1.79
C MET A 178 18.94 -2.64 1.40
N VAL A 179 19.77 -2.17 0.46
CA VAL A 179 21.02 -2.84 0.04
C VAL A 179 22.02 -2.89 1.19
N ALA A 180 22.17 -1.81 1.96
CA ALA A 180 23.00 -1.80 3.16
C ALA A 180 22.48 -2.81 4.20
N TYR A 181 21.16 -2.92 4.36
CA TYR A 181 20.55 -3.90 5.24
C TYR A 181 20.86 -5.34 4.79
N TYR A 182 20.72 -5.66 3.49
CA TYR A 182 21.13 -6.97 2.97
C TYR A 182 22.60 -7.31 3.26
N ARG A 183 23.51 -6.35 3.08
CA ARG A 183 24.93 -6.53 3.40
C ARG A 183 25.16 -6.82 4.88
N GLN A 184 24.45 -6.10 5.76
CA GLN A 184 24.52 -6.33 7.21
C GLN A 184 24.02 -7.73 7.61
N GLN A 185 23.06 -8.29 6.86
CA GLN A 185 22.57 -9.66 7.04
C GLN A 185 23.46 -10.72 6.36
N GLY A 186 24.56 -10.33 5.72
CA GLY A 186 25.44 -11.25 5.00
C GLY A 186 24.81 -11.87 3.74
N ILE A 187 23.75 -11.26 3.21
CA ILE A 187 23.05 -11.76 2.02
C ILE A 187 23.82 -11.35 0.77
N GLN A 188 24.14 -12.33 -0.07
CA GLN A 188 24.80 -12.09 -1.36
C GLN A 188 23.86 -11.31 -2.29
N LEU A 189 24.39 -10.20 -2.81
CA LEU A 189 23.63 -9.32 -3.69
C LEU A 189 23.72 -9.79 -5.16
N PRO A 190 22.64 -9.66 -5.95
CA PRO A 190 22.71 -9.85 -7.39
C PRO A 190 23.61 -8.79 -8.02
N LYS A 191 24.05 -9.05 -9.26
CA LYS A 191 25.06 -8.23 -9.95
C LYS A 191 24.71 -6.74 -9.95
N LEU A 192 23.47 -6.39 -10.31
CA LEU A 192 23.03 -5.00 -10.40
C LEU A 192 23.10 -4.25 -9.06
N LEU A 193 22.83 -4.92 -7.93
CA LEU A 193 22.88 -4.30 -6.59
C LEU A 193 24.28 -4.29 -5.99
N SER A 194 25.16 -5.18 -6.43
CA SER A 194 26.56 -5.22 -5.99
C SER A 194 27.42 -4.19 -6.72
N GLU A 195 27.23 -4.01 -8.03
CA GLU A 195 28.05 -3.13 -8.87
C GLU A 195 27.57 -1.67 -8.87
N PHE A 196 26.26 -1.43 -8.77
CA PHE A 196 25.71 -0.09 -8.96
C PHE A 196 25.14 0.50 -7.66
N ARG A 197 25.63 1.70 -7.30
CA ARG A 197 25.01 2.51 -6.25
C ARG A 197 23.70 3.16 -6.72
N TYR A 198 23.64 3.59 -7.97
CA TYR A 198 22.52 4.32 -8.57
C TYR A 198 21.86 3.48 -9.66
N SER A 199 20.61 3.79 -10.02
CA SER A 199 19.90 3.10 -11.10
C SER A 199 20.74 3.12 -12.38
N PRO A 200 21.09 1.96 -12.96
CA PRO A 200 21.94 1.89 -14.14
C PRO A 200 21.20 2.32 -15.42
N TRP A 201 19.87 2.30 -15.39
CA TRP A 201 19.05 2.67 -16.55
C TRP A 201 18.87 4.18 -16.66
N SER A 202 19.10 4.70 -17.86
CA SER A 202 18.94 6.10 -18.23
C SER A 202 17.46 6.51 -18.32
N SER A 203 16.55 5.58 -18.61
CA SER A 203 15.13 5.87 -18.82
C SER A 203 14.22 4.69 -18.49
N LYS A 204 12.93 5.00 -18.28
CA LYS A 204 11.87 3.99 -18.18
C LYS A 204 11.84 3.10 -19.42
N SER A 205 11.92 3.68 -20.61
CA SER A 205 11.84 2.93 -21.87
C SER A 205 12.95 1.87 -21.96
N GLU A 206 14.17 2.23 -21.56
CA GLU A 206 15.30 1.31 -21.52
C GLU A 206 15.06 0.13 -20.57
N LEU A 207 14.68 0.41 -19.31
CA LEU A 207 14.39 -0.64 -18.33
C LEU A 207 13.29 -1.58 -18.83
N MET A 208 12.18 -1.01 -19.34
CA MET A 208 11.03 -1.80 -19.78
C MET A 208 11.36 -2.63 -21.03
N ALA A 209 12.14 -2.10 -21.98
CA ALA A 209 12.56 -2.84 -23.16
C ALA A 209 13.50 -4.01 -22.79
N LYS A 210 14.51 -3.77 -21.95
CA LYS A 210 15.41 -4.83 -21.45
C LYS A 210 14.64 -5.93 -20.73
N LYS A 211 13.70 -5.53 -19.86
CA LYS A 211 12.84 -6.44 -19.11
C LYS A 211 11.96 -7.28 -20.04
N ALA A 212 11.33 -6.67 -21.04
CA ALA A 212 10.51 -7.37 -22.03
C ALA A 212 11.33 -8.36 -22.89
N ASN A 213 12.60 -8.04 -23.15
CA ASN A 213 13.53 -8.90 -23.90
C ASN A 213 14.17 -10.00 -23.04
N GLY A 214 13.78 -10.15 -21.77
CA GLY A 214 14.31 -11.21 -20.90
C GLY A 214 15.76 -11.00 -20.44
N ASP A 215 16.19 -9.75 -20.27
CA ASP A 215 17.52 -9.42 -19.73
C ASP A 215 17.78 -10.17 -18.41
N LYS A 216 18.85 -10.97 -18.39
CA LYS A 216 19.14 -11.92 -17.29
C LYS A 216 19.40 -11.21 -15.96
N ASP A 217 20.05 -10.05 -15.99
CA ASP A 217 20.38 -9.28 -14.79
C ASP A 217 19.08 -8.72 -14.15
N ILE A 218 18.10 -8.34 -14.97
CA ILE A 218 16.76 -7.92 -14.49
C ILE A 218 15.96 -9.11 -13.93
N GLN A 219 16.01 -10.26 -14.58
CA GLN A 219 15.31 -11.47 -14.09
C GLN A 219 15.90 -11.97 -12.77
N GLU A 220 17.23 -11.95 -12.65
CA GLU A 220 17.92 -12.21 -11.38
C GLU A 220 17.45 -11.24 -10.30
N LEU A 221 17.35 -9.95 -10.61
CA LEU A 221 16.91 -8.93 -9.68
C LEU A 221 15.46 -9.14 -9.20
N ILE A 222 14.54 -9.47 -10.12
CA ILE A 222 13.15 -9.81 -9.79
C ILE A 222 13.09 -11.04 -8.88
N ALA A 223 13.82 -12.10 -9.23
CA ALA A 223 13.86 -13.32 -8.42
C ALA A 223 14.47 -13.08 -7.03
N PHE A 224 15.53 -12.27 -6.94
CA PHE A 224 16.14 -11.90 -5.69
C PHE A 224 15.14 -11.21 -4.76
N PHE A 225 14.43 -10.18 -5.23
CA PHE A 225 13.41 -9.51 -4.42
C PHE A 225 12.20 -10.39 -4.08
N ASP A 226 11.89 -11.37 -4.92
CA ASP A 226 10.82 -12.32 -4.65
C ASP A 226 11.20 -13.31 -3.52
N ASN A 227 12.44 -13.78 -3.54
CA ASN A 227 12.95 -14.76 -2.58
C ASN A 227 13.32 -14.16 -1.21
N THR A 228 13.38 -12.83 -1.12
CA THR A 228 13.81 -12.09 0.08
C THR A 228 12.71 -11.19 0.64
N ARG A 229 11.44 -11.50 0.35
CA ARG A 229 10.28 -10.72 0.82
C ARG A 229 10.26 -10.59 2.34
N ASP A 230 10.65 -11.64 3.06
CA ASP A 230 10.78 -11.67 4.52
C ASP A 230 11.83 -10.69 5.05
N VAL A 231 12.98 -10.60 4.39
CA VAL A 231 14.04 -9.64 4.73
C VAL A 231 13.58 -8.21 4.48
N GLN A 232 12.85 -7.97 3.38
CA GLN A 232 12.34 -6.63 3.05
C GLN A 232 11.30 -6.13 4.04
N VAL A 233 10.35 -6.99 4.43
CA VAL A 233 9.36 -6.61 5.46
C VAL A 233 10.04 -6.41 6.82
N MET A 234 11.07 -7.19 7.14
CA MET A 234 11.85 -7.01 8.37
C MET A 234 12.57 -5.66 8.38
N PHE A 235 13.15 -5.25 7.25
CA PHE A 235 13.76 -3.92 7.10
C PHE A 235 12.74 -2.80 7.35
N ILE A 236 11.55 -2.89 6.76
CA ILE A 236 10.48 -1.88 6.97
C ILE A 236 10.02 -1.87 8.43
N TYR A 237 9.93 -3.04 9.05
CA TYR A 237 9.57 -3.21 10.46
C TYR A 237 10.60 -2.57 11.41
N GLU A 238 11.90 -2.85 11.23
CA GLU A 238 12.96 -2.23 12.04
C GLU A 238 13.03 -0.71 11.82
N ARG A 239 12.73 -0.24 10.60
CA ARG A 239 12.59 1.19 10.31
C ARG A 239 11.42 1.82 11.06
N LEU A 240 10.26 1.16 11.14
CA LEU A 240 9.14 1.60 11.98
C LEU A 240 9.55 1.68 13.45
N LYS A 241 10.22 0.64 13.97
CA LYS A 241 10.67 0.59 15.36
C LYS A 241 11.61 1.76 15.70
N GLY A 242 12.58 2.04 14.83
CA GLY A 242 13.48 3.19 14.96
C GLY A 242 12.85 4.55 14.65
N SER A 243 11.58 4.60 14.22
CA SER A 243 10.88 5.84 13.89
C SER A 243 10.11 6.45 15.06
N LEU A 244 9.72 5.65 16.06
CA LEU A 244 8.89 6.13 17.17
C LEU A 244 9.56 7.29 17.92
N ASP A 245 10.80 7.12 18.36
CA ASP A 245 11.54 8.16 19.10
C ASP A 245 11.69 9.44 18.27
N LYS A 246 12.00 9.29 16.97
CA LYS A 246 12.09 10.43 16.04
C LYS A 246 10.76 11.16 15.89
N MET A 247 9.65 10.41 15.82
CA MET A 247 8.31 10.98 15.73
C MET A 247 7.93 11.71 17.03
N LEU A 248 8.29 11.15 18.19
CA LEU A 248 8.07 11.77 19.50
C LEU A 248 8.89 13.05 19.66
N GLU A 249 10.17 13.05 19.26
CA GLU A 249 11.01 14.25 19.26
C GLU A 249 10.42 15.37 18.40
N ALA A 250 9.83 15.01 17.24
CA ALA A 250 9.24 15.95 16.31
C ALA A 250 7.81 16.41 16.67
N SER A 251 7.15 15.75 17.62
CA SER A 251 5.75 16.03 17.97
C SER A 251 5.61 17.08 19.08
N SER A 252 4.63 17.96 18.93
CA SER A 252 4.20 18.88 19.99
C SER A 252 3.34 18.21 21.06
N ASN A 253 2.74 17.05 20.76
CA ASN A 253 1.91 16.28 21.69
C ASN A 253 2.44 14.84 21.76
N LYS A 254 3.58 14.68 22.44
CA LYS A 254 4.28 13.40 22.57
C LYS A 254 3.45 12.34 23.29
N GLU A 255 2.64 12.75 24.25
CA GLU A 255 1.76 11.85 25.01
C GLU A 255 0.70 11.24 24.10
N ASN A 256 -0.06 12.06 23.37
CA ASN A 256 -1.05 11.54 22.42
C ASN A 256 -0.38 10.67 21.36
N LEU A 257 0.74 11.09 20.79
CA LEU A 257 1.44 10.30 19.78
C LEU A 257 1.81 8.91 20.30
N ARG A 258 2.41 8.83 21.49
CA ARG A 258 2.76 7.56 22.13
C ARG A 258 1.49 6.72 22.38
N ASN A 259 0.46 7.31 22.96
CA ASN A 259 -0.80 6.62 23.25
C ASN A 259 -1.43 6.04 21.97
N GLN A 260 -1.45 6.79 20.86
CA GLN A 260 -2.03 6.32 19.61
C GLN A 260 -1.15 5.28 18.91
N PHE A 261 0.18 5.39 19.02
CA PHE A 261 1.10 4.35 18.55
C PHE A 261 0.86 3.04 19.32
N ASP A 262 0.86 3.11 20.65
CA ASP A 262 0.67 1.96 21.54
C ASP A 262 -0.72 1.34 21.34
N ARG A 263 -1.75 2.17 21.17
CA ARG A 263 -3.11 1.72 20.83
C ARG A 263 -3.15 0.91 19.54
N MET A 264 -2.39 1.31 18.52
CA MET A 264 -2.29 0.57 17.26
C MET A 264 -1.46 -0.70 17.41
N VAL A 265 -0.37 -0.69 18.18
CA VAL A 265 0.42 -1.90 18.48
C VAL A 265 -0.43 -2.94 19.22
N ASN A 266 -1.26 -2.50 20.17
CA ASN A 266 -2.14 -3.36 20.96
C ASN A 266 -3.46 -3.72 20.23
N THR A 267 -3.66 -3.25 19.01
CA THR A 267 -4.82 -3.57 18.19
C THR A 267 -4.47 -4.69 17.22
N PRO A 268 -5.26 -5.79 17.14
CA PRO A 268 -5.11 -6.78 16.08
C PRO A 268 -5.06 -6.11 14.71
N ASN A 269 -4.07 -6.47 13.87
CA ASN A 269 -3.79 -5.85 12.57
C ASN A 269 -3.32 -4.39 12.58
N GLY A 270 -3.25 -3.74 13.74
CA GLY A 270 -2.79 -2.35 13.83
C GLY A 270 -1.32 -2.19 13.47
N LEU A 271 -0.48 -3.18 13.78
CA LEU A 271 0.93 -3.18 13.39
C LEU A 271 1.12 -3.28 11.86
N TYR A 272 0.27 -4.02 11.14
CA TYR A 272 0.25 -3.98 9.66
C TYR A 272 -0.02 -2.56 9.16
N ALA A 273 -1.01 -1.87 9.71
CA ALA A 273 -1.34 -0.50 9.32
C ALA A 273 -0.16 0.46 9.56
N LEU A 274 0.55 0.33 10.68
CA LEU A 274 1.75 1.13 10.97
C LEU A 274 2.88 0.85 9.97
N ILE A 275 3.20 -0.43 9.72
CA ILE A 275 4.27 -0.85 8.80
C ILE A 275 3.94 -0.38 7.38
N ASP A 276 2.74 -0.67 6.89
CA ASP A 276 2.32 -0.31 5.54
C ASP A 276 2.28 1.21 5.36
N TYR A 277 1.83 1.99 6.34
CA TYR A 277 1.79 3.45 6.20
C TYR A 277 3.18 4.07 6.19
N VAL A 278 4.13 3.56 6.98
CA VAL A 278 5.54 3.99 6.91
C VAL A 278 6.16 3.64 5.56
N ASN A 279 5.85 2.46 5.01
CA ASN A 279 6.24 2.09 3.65
C ASN A 279 5.65 3.11 2.67
N PHE A 280 4.33 3.28 2.70
CA PHE A 280 3.54 4.08 1.78
C PHE A 280 3.90 5.58 1.77
N LYS A 281 3.90 6.24 2.94
CA LYS A 281 4.01 7.70 3.08
C LYS A 281 5.13 8.17 4.00
N GLY A 282 5.91 7.26 4.56
CA GLY A 282 6.98 7.59 5.48
C GLY A 282 6.50 8.04 6.85
N GLU A 283 7.46 8.54 7.64
CA GLU A 283 7.32 8.79 9.07
C GLU A 283 6.72 10.17 9.39
N GLY A 284 6.89 11.15 8.50
CA GLY A 284 6.35 12.51 8.70
C GLY A 284 7.20 13.42 9.60
N LEU A 285 8.53 13.27 9.55
CA LEU A 285 9.52 14.05 10.31
C LEU A 285 9.80 15.43 9.65
N LYS A 286 10.59 16.29 10.32
CA LYS A 286 11.07 17.55 9.71
C LYS A 286 12.11 17.28 8.62
N GLY A 287 12.10 18.07 7.54
CA GLY A 287 13.03 17.90 6.41
C GLY A 287 12.67 16.77 5.43
N VAL A 288 11.60 16.02 5.70
CA VAL A 288 11.01 15.05 4.76
C VAL A 288 9.76 15.64 4.09
N SER A 289 9.16 14.85 3.19
CA SER A 289 8.11 15.25 2.27
C SER A 289 6.97 16.05 2.94
N SER A 290 6.89 17.31 2.57
CA SER A 290 5.88 18.27 3.04
C SER A 290 5.57 19.29 1.94
N TYR A 291 4.38 19.86 2.00
CA TYR A 291 3.92 20.93 1.13
C TYR A 291 3.43 22.05 2.05
N ASN A 292 3.89 23.28 1.81
CA ASN A 292 3.59 24.42 2.67
C ASN A 292 3.88 24.14 4.16
N ASN A 293 4.99 23.44 4.44
CA ASN A 293 5.39 22.99 5.79
C ASN A 293 4.42 22.01 6.48
N ILE A 294 3.49 21.40 5.72
CA ILE A 294 2.56 20.39 6.20
C ILE A 294 3.03 19.02 5.68
N ALA A 295 3.45 18.16 6.60
CA ALA A 295 3.83 16.77 6.33
C ALA A 295 2.59 15.84 6.26
N TRP A 296 2.79 14.62 5.78
CA TRP A 296 1.71 13.62 5.58
C TRP A 296 2.11 12.18 5.92
N GLY A 297 3.13 11.99 6.75
CA GLY A 297 3.58 10.68 7.17
C GLY A 297 2.84 10.16 8.40
N LEU A 298 3.28 9.00 8.91
CA LEU A 298 2.65 8.29 10.02
C LEU A 298 2.43 9.17 11.26
N ARG A 299 3.39 10.05 11.59
CA ARG A 299 3.25 10.99 12.71
C ARG A 299 1.96 11.79 12.63
N GLN A 300 1.62 12.35 11.46
CA GLN A 300 0.43 13.18 11.31
C GLN A 300 -0.86 12.38 11.46
N VAL A 301 -0.85 11.10 11.04
CA VAL A 301 -1.98 10.20 11.22
C VAL A 301 -2.22 9.95 12.69
N LEU A 302 -1.17 9.60 13.44
CA LEU A 302 -1.26 9.34 14.88
C LEU A 302 -1.64 10.59 15.67
N GLU A 303 -1.07 11.75 15.35
CA GLU A 303 -1.38 13.03 16.00
C GLU A 303 -2.85 13.47 15.78
N ASN A 304 -3.46 13.07 14.68
CA ASN A 304 -4.84 13.42 14.35
C ASN A 304 -5.87 12.43 14.94
N MET A 305 -5.43 11.30 15.50
CA MET A 305 -6.28 10.38 16.26
C MET A 305 -6.44 10.85 17.72
N LYS A 306 -7.60 10.57 18.32
CA LYS A 306 -8.02 11.01 19.66
C LYS A 306 -8.74 9.93 20.48
N GLY A 307 -9.20 8.85 19.86
CA GLY A 307 -9.90 7.77 20.55
C GLY A 307 -8.99 6.94 21.45
N THR A 308 -9.59 6.16 22.35
CA THR A 308 -8.88 5.35 23.35
C THR A 308 -9.13 3.85 23.22
N ALA A 309 -10.26 3.44 22.64
CA ALA A 309 -10.62 2.03 22.48
C ALA A 309 -9.72 1.31 21.46
N VAL A 310 -9.16 0.16 21.83
CA VAL A 310 -8.40 -0.72 20.92
C VAL A 310 -9.34 -1.52 19.99
N GLY A 311 -8.76 -2.23 19.01
CA GLY A 311 -9.51 -3.11 18.12
C GLY A 311 -10.06 -2.38 16.89
N GLN A 312 -11.21 -2.82 16.39
CA GLN A 312 -11.76 -2.33 15.12
C GLN A 312 -11.97 -0.81 15.09
N SER A 313 -12.36 -0.21 16.21
CA SER A 313 -12.55 1.25 16.31
C SER A 313 -11.23 2.02 16.11
N ALA A 314 -10.11 1.50 16.61
CA ALA A 314 -8.79 2.06 16.37
C ALA A 314 -8.39 1.99 14.88
N LEU A 315 -8.64 0.86 14.22
CA LEU A 315 -8.37 0.70 12.78
C LEU A 315 -9.20 1.64 11.91
N VAL A 316 -10.49 1.80 12.24
CA VAL A 316 -11.40 2.73 11.54
C VAL A 316 -10.91 4.16 11.70
N GLU A 317 -10.55 4.56 12.92
CA GLU A 317 -10.06 5.90 13.20
C GLU A 317 -8.71 6.17 12.53
N PHE A 318 -7.78 5.21 12.57
CA PHE A 318 -6.50 5.29 11.86
C PHE A 318 -6.71 5.46 10.35
N SER A 319 -7.60 4.66 9.76
CA SER A 319 -7.95 4.76 8.34
C SER A 319 -8.55 6.13 7.99
N ASN A 320 -9.45 6.67 8.81
CA ASN A 320 -10.07 7.98 8.58
C ASN A 320 -9.04 9.10 8.74
N SER A 321 -8.20 9.03 9.77
CA SER A 321 -7.12 9.98 10.01
C SER A 321 -6.12 10.01 8.83
N ALA A 322 -5.76 8.83 8.32
CA ALA A 322 -4.93 8.69 7.12
C ALA A 322 -5.56 9.35 5.90
N LYS A 323 -6.88 9.18 5.67
CA LYS A 323 -7.60 9.85 4.59
C LYS A 323 -7.55 11.37 4.72
N ASP A 324 -7.77 11.91 5.92
CA ASP A 324 -7.75 13.34 6.18
C ASP A 324 -6.37 13.96 5.92
N VAL A 325 -5.31 13.27 6.36
CA VAL A 325 -3.92 13.67 6.12
C VAL A 325 -3.62 13.69 4.62
N LEU A 326 -4.06 12.68 3.88
CA LEU A 326 -3.86 12.59 2.43
C LEU A 326 -4.67 13.62 1.65
N ALA A 327 -5.92 13.89 2.05
CA ALA A 327 -6.72 14.97 1.48
C ALA A 327 -6.06 16.34 1.71
N ARG A 328 -5.49 16.55 2.90
CA ARG A 328 -4.74 17.76 3.24
C ARG A 328 -3.50 17.91 2.38
N ARG A 329 -2.74 16.84 2.15
CA ARG A 329 -1.62 16.82 1.19
C ARG A 329 -2.08 17.29 -0.18
N VAL A 330 -3.13 16.68 -0.75
CA VAL A 330 -3.62 17.01 -2.10
C VAL A 330 -4.04 18.47 -2.21
N ARG A 331 -4.73 19.01 -1.19
CA ARG A 331 -5.11 20.43 -1.15
C ARG A 331 -3.91 21.39 -1.13
N ASN A 332 -2.79 20.96 -0.56
CA ASN A 332 -1.58 21.78 -0.44
C ASN A 332 -0.57 21.54 -1.57
N ALA A 333 -0.82 20.58 -2.46
CA ALA A 333 0.17 20.17 -3.44
C ALA A 333 0.34 21.23 -4.55
N PRO A 334 1.59 21.48 -5.00
CA PRO A 334 1.87 22.45 -6.06
C PRO A 334 1.38 21.97 -7.44
N ARG A 335 1.05 20.68 -7.58
CA ARG A 335 0.50 20.08 -8.79
C ARG A 335 -0.80 19.37 -8.44
N ASN A 336 -1.66 19.16 -9.44
CA ASN A 336 -2.90 18.42 -9.23
C ASN A 336 -2.63 16.91 -8.97
N GLU A 337 -2.66 16.56 -7.68
CA GLU A 337 -2.48 15.19 -7.18
C GLU A 337 -3.82 14.42 -7.00
N ARG A 338 -4.97 15.04 -7.30
CA ARG A 338 -6.32 14.48 -7.02
C ARG A 338 -6.54 13.12 -7.66
N ARG A 339 -5.88 12.85 -8.79
CA ARG A 339 -5.95 11.58 -9.52
C ARG A 339 -5.53 10.37 -8.68
N TRP A 340 -4.67 10.55 -7.67
CA TRP A 340 -4.15 9.45 -6.85
C TRP A 340 -4.94 9.22 -5.56
N LEU A 341 -5.69 10.24 -5.12
CA LEU A 341 -6.37 10.25 -3.81
C LEU A 341 -7.30 9.04 -3.63
N GLN A 342 -8.06 8.68 -4.67
CA GLN A 342 -8.96 7.53 -4.59
C GLN A 342 -8.21 6.21 -4.38
N GLY A 343 -7.07 6.02 -5.08
CA GLY A 343 -6.23 4.83 -4.89
C GLY A 343 -5.65 4.77 -3.48
N TRP A 344 -5.23 5.92 -2.96
CA TRP A 344 -4.73 6.01 -1.58
C TRP A 344 -5.82 5.70 -0.55
N TYR A 345 -7.05 6.17 -0.77
CA TYR A 345 -8.20 5.85 0.08
C TYR A 345 -8.50 4.36 0.08
N ASN A 346 -8.53 3.75 -1.11
CA ASN A 346 -8.76 2.32 -1.25
C ASN A 346 -7.70 1.52 -0.48
N ARG A 347 -6.42 1.93 -0.51
CA ARG A 347 -5.34 1.28 0.25
C ARG A 347 -5.56 1.38 1.76
N VAL A 348 -5.78 2.58 2.29
CA VAL A 348 -5.92 2.77 3.75
C VAL A 348 -7.22 2.17 4.29
N ASP A 349 -8.25 2.04 3.46
CA ASP A 349 -9.47 1.31 3.82
C ASP A 349 -9.22 -0.17 4.14
N THR A 350 -8.16 -0.75 3.56
CA THR A 350 -7.82 -2.16 3.80
C THR A 350 -7.32 -2.44 5.21
N TYR A 351 -6.86 -1.42 5.93
CA TYR A 351 -6.40 -1.57 7.31
C TYR A 351 -7.52 -2.02 8.25
N LYS A 352 -8.77 -1.75 7.88
CA LYS A 352 -9.97 -2.13 8.66
C LYS A 352 -10.42 -3.56 8.44
N THR A 353 -9.98 -4.21 7.36
CA THR A 353 -10.54 -5.50 6.90
C THR A 353 -9.50 -6.58 6.74
N PHE A 354 -8.22 -6.25 6.92
CA PHE A 354 -7.15 -7.25 6.88
C PHE A 354 -7.27 -8.16 8.10
N GLU A 355 -7.33 -9.47 7.88
CA GLU A 355 -7.25 -10.50 8.93
C GLU A 355 -5.98 -11.31 8.70
N ILE A 356 -5.07 -11.32 9.68
CA ILE A 356 -3.92 -12.23 9.65
C ILE A 356 -4.45 -13.68 9.67
N GLY A 357 -4.11 -14.47 8.64
CA GLY A 357 -4.42 -15.90 8.58
C GLY A 357 -5.58 -16.31 7.68
N ARG A 358 -6.36 -15.36 7.13
CA ARG A 358 -7.29 -15.65 6.01
C ARG A 358 -6.67 -15.19 4.70
N ALA A 359 -6.25 -16.15 3.87
CA ALA A 359 -6.01 -15.88 2.46
C ALA A 359 -7.38 -15.71 1.77
N TYR A 360 -7.52 -14.69 0.93
CA TYR A 360 -8.68 -14.51 0.05
C TYR A 360 -8.67 -15.50 -1.11
#